data_AF-A0A537MC19-F1
#
_entry.id   AF-A0A537MC19-F1
#
_cell.length_a   1.000
_cell.length_b   1.000
_cell.length_c   1.000
_cell.angle_alpha   90.00
_cell.angle_beta   90.00
_cell.angle_gamma   90.00
#
_symmetry.space_group_name_H-M   'P 1'
#
loop_
_entity.id
_entity.type
_entity.pdbx_description
1 polymer ?
#
loop_
_entity_poly.entity_id
_entity_poly.type
_entity_poly.pdbx_seq_one_letter_code
_entity_poly.pdbx_strand_id
1 'polypeptide(L)'
;MSATIEGDDDSSDLAGEIVSALALTGRKDEAERLFARLQGPEKARRALACSALPERQARLSDCEFDWEDRIGRIVLLDHLLHGGTADPYPVAELIVATPSGDSSDGLGAALKCRVFAEPALASLCADARKSAAYFLSPYPSDEENRAAVAAALSALHSGAGTIETWEAKVRSALAPGGGPDPQEAHRISVDPLPPPFEERPIPAGLPVRAKQDPKGLASLPEGYAPVRVEVSGSRAVAISLSQNYDPTGEVSGGGYWVHLSEDGGKSWQRPLYTGLADRFPYVALPESPLPLLDGDVVNLAADVNLLDTASITYPPVALRAREKRSGVYLRIPLDALRRDSDEDGLTDLAARHLLLDPESRSGGTPVRLGGDVSACTPERAAAQEPVRLLIEQIFSGGTGAIIEPLDRKDDLSNPWQGMLRLDANSVDRPILLQGDPRDFSCLRTRRLTVVYSVADIARLNRMSPDFHAVEIGKFLFNRARDRGFVSWSNGWAGGTVRFRRTKSGWKMDTISSWIS
;
A
#
# COMPACT_ATOMS: atom_id res chain seq x y z
N MET A 1 -30.05 34.13 22.79
CA MET A 1 -30.04 32.96 23.68
C MET A 1 -28.58 32.58 23.92
N SER A 2 -28.11 32.64 25.17
CA SER A 2 -26.73 32.28 25.54
C SER A 2 -26.81 30.94 26.25
N ALA A 3 -26.74 29.84 25.49
CA ALA A 3 -26.57 28.51 26.05
C ALA A 3 -25.07 28.28 26.23
N THR A 4 -24.65 28.05 27.47
CA THR A 4 -23.29 27.59 27.79
C THR A 4 -23.27 26.08 27.52
N ILE A 5 -22.48 25.64 26.55
CA ILE A 5 -22.25 24.21 26.28
C ILE A 5 -21.13 23.78 27.22
N GLU A 6 -21.47 23.36 28.43
CA GLU A 6 -20.57 22.59 29.30
C GLU A 6 -21.06 21.14 29.25
N GLY A 7 -20.28 20.23 28.66
CA GLY A 7 -20.69 18.84 28.48
C GLY A 7 -19.53 17.96 28.04
N ASP A 8 -19.74 16.65 28.20
CA ASP A 8 -18.89 15.53 27.78
C ASP A 8 -18.31 15.70 26.37
N ASP A 9 -17.32 14.87 26.05
CA ASP A 9 -16.61 14.81 24.76
C ASP A 9 -17.53 15.06 23.55
N ASP A 10 -18.68 14.39 23.48
CA ASP A 10 -19.68 14.52 22.40
C ASP A 10 -20.17 15.95 22.14
N SER A 11 -20.27 16.78 23.18
CA SER A 11 -20.78 18.16 23.05
C SER A 11 -19.78 19.09 22.35
N SER A 12 -18.49 18.78 22.49
CA SER A 12 -17.41 19.56 21.87
C SER A 12 -17.24 19.21 20.39
N ASP A 13 -17.51 17.97 20.00
CA ASP A 13 -17.52 17.54 18.60
C ASP A 13 -18.61 18.24 17.82
N LEU A 14 -19.83 18.26 18.36
CA LEU A 14 -20.95 18.98 17.75
C LEU A 14 -20.65 20.47 17.61
N ALA A 15 -20.07 21.11 18.63
CA ALA A 15 -19.70 22.52 18.53
C ALA A 15 -18.67 22.78 17.40
N GLY A 16 -17.71 21.87 17.22
CA GLY A 16 -16.76 21.90 16.10
C GLY A 16 -17.43 21.77 14.74
N GLU A 17 -18.43 20.90 14.60
CA GLU A 17 -19.23 20.74 13.37
C GLU A 17 -20.01 22.01 13.02
N ILE A 18 -20.64 22.63 14.01
CA ILE A 18 -21.41 23.87 13.84
C ILE A 18 -20.50 24.99 13.35
N VAL A 19 -19.33 25.16 13.98
CA VAL A 19 -18.34 26.16 13.57
C VAL A 19 -17.87 25.90 12.14
N SER A 20 -17.64 24.64 11.79
CA SER A 20 -17.27 24.22 10.43
C SER A 20 -18.34 24.58 9.41
N ALA A 21 -19.60 24.27 9.69
CA ALA A 21 -20.72 24.60 8.81
C ALA A 21 -20.88 26.13 8.62
N LEU A 22 -20.76 26.91 9.71
CA LEU A 22 -20.84 28.37 9.64
C LEU A 22 -19.68 28.97 8.84
N ALA A 23 -18.46 28.50 9.04
CA ALA A 23 -17.29 28.95 8.31
C ALA A 23 -17.41 28.64 6.80
N LEU A 24 -17.82 27.42 6.45
CA LEU A 24 -17.98 26.97 5.07
C LEU A 24 -19.11 27.69 4.31
N THR A 25 -20.14 28.16 5.03
CA THR A 25 -21.28 28.91 4.46
C THR A 25 -21.05 30.41 4.40
N GLY A 26 -19.86 30.90 4.77
CA GLY A 26 -19.51 32.32 4.73
C GLY A 26 -20.01 33.15 5.92
N ARG A 27 -20.56 32.52 6.96
CA ARG A 27 -20.97 33.17 8.22
C ARG A 27 -19.77 33.34 9.16
N LYS A 28 -18.72 33.99 8.67
CA LYS A 28 -17.41 34.08 9.32
C LYS A 28 -17.49 34.64 10.75
N ASP A 29 -18.16 35.78 10.95
CA ASP A 29 -18.23 36.43 12.27
C ASP A 29 -18.92 35.55 13.33
N GLU A 30 -19.89 34.74 12.92
CA GLU A 30 -20.56 33.78 13.81
C GLU A 30 -19.68 32.58 14.12
N ALA A 31 -19.00 32.07 13.10
CA ALA A 31 -18.02 31.00 13.26
C ALA A 31 -16.88 31.43 14.21
N GLU A 32 -16.34 32.64 14.06
CA GLU A 32 -15.28 33.17 14.95
C GLU A 32 -15.75 33.31 16.40
N ARG A 33 -16.97 33.82 16.63
CA ARG A 33 -17.54 33.94 17.98
C ARG A 33 -17.71 32.59 18.67
N LEU A 34 -18.12 31.56 17.93
CA LEU A 34 -18.26 30.20 18.47
C LEU A 34 -16.91 29.49 18.58
N PHE A 35 -16.01 29.68 17.62
CA PHE A 35 -14.64 29.15 17.64
C PHE A 35 -13.86 29.64 18.86
N ALA A 36 -14.02 30.90 19.25
CA ALA A 36 -13.42 31.47 20.46
C ALA A 36 -13.91 30.82 21.77
N ARG A 37 -15.01 30.04 21.72
CA ARG A 37 -15.55 29.29 22.86
C ARG A 37 -15.19 27.80 22.81
N LEU A 38 -14.64 27.32 21.70
CA LEU A 38 -14.15 25.95 21.61
C LEU A 38 -12.95 25.79 22.54
N GLN A 39 -12.86 24.63 23.17
CA GLN A 39 -11.62 24.21 23.83
C GLN A 39 -10.60 23.79 22.77
N GLY A 40 -9.32 24.06 23.00
CA GLY A 40 -8.25 23.59 22.13
C GLY A 40 -7.66 24.54 21.06
N PRO A 41 -8.19 25.74 20.71
CA PRO A 41 -7.53 26.64 19.76
C PRO A 41 -6.08 26.99 20.11
N GLU A 42 -5.77 27.22 21.39
CA GLU A 42 -4.39 27.47 21.83
C GLU A 42 -3.50 26.22 21.68
N LYS A 43 -4.02 25.04 22.05
CA LYS A 43 -3.35 23.74 21.86
C LYS A 43 -3.05 23.50 20.37
N ALA A 44 -4.03 23.76 19.49
CA ALA A 44 -3.90 23.65 18.04
C ALA A 44 -2.85 24.60 17.45
N ARG A 45 -2.86 25.89 17.83
CA ARG A 45 -1.84 26.86 17.38
C ARG A 45 -0.44 26.49 17.85
N ARG A 46 -0.34 26.00 19.09
CA ARG A 46 0.93 25.52 19.65
C ARG A 46 1.41 24.27 18.93
N ALA A 47 0.54 23.29 18.64
CA ALA A 47 0.84 22.12 17.85
C ALA A 47 1.35 22.51 16.45
N LEU A 48 0.69 23.47 15.79
CA LEU A 48 1.14 24.02 14.52
C LEU A 48 2.52 24.68 14.62
N ALA A 49 2.77 25.50 15.65
CA ALA A 49 4.08 26.10 15.89
C ALA A 49 5.16 25.03 16.15
N CYS A 50 4.83 23.99 16.92
CA CYS A 50 5.72 22.86 17.20
C CYS A 50 6.06 22.08 15.93
N SER A 51 5.12 21.90 15.01
CA SER A 51 5.36 21.24 13.72
C SER A 51 6.41 21.96 12.88
N ALA A 52 6.64 23.26 13.12
CA ALA A 52 7.65 24.07 12.45
C ALA A 52 9.06 23.95 13.06
N LEU A 53 9.20 23.36 14.25
CA LEU A 53 10.48 23.26 14.93
C LEU A 53 11.33 22.10 14.38
N PRO A 54 12.67 22.27 14.30
CA PRO A 54 13.59 21.15 14.16
C PRO A 54 13.38 20.11 15.26
N GLU A 55 13.44 18.82 14.93
CA GLU A 55 13.17 17.70 15.85
C GLU A 55 13.89 17.78 17.21
N ARG A 56 15.15 18.22 17.23
CA ARG A 56 15.91 18.39 18.47
C ARG A 56 15.33 19.50 19.36
N GLN A 57 14.76 20.55 18.76
CA GLN A 57 14.06 21.60 19.49
C GLN A 57 12.67 21.13 19.91
N ALA A 58 11.95 20.40 19.06
CA ALA A 58 10.66 19.82 19.38
C ALA A 58 10.70 18.91 20.63
N ARG A 59 11.75 18.08 20.77
CA ARG A 59 11.96 17.22 21.96
C ARG A 59 12.39 17.98 23.22
N LEU A 60 12.91 19.21 23.09
CA LEU A 60 13.34 20.04 24.22
C LEU A 60 12.29 21.07 24.63
N SER A 61 11.31 21.32 23.77
CA SER A 61 10.10 22.09 24.06
C SER A 61 9.01 21.18 24.62
N ASP A 62 8.05 21.77 25.33
CA ASP A 62 6.81 21.12 25.75
C ASP A 62 5.88 20.81 24.53
N CYS A 63 6.39 20.20 23.47
CA CYS A 63 5.64 19.87 22.24
C CYS A 63 5.13 18.42 22.23
N GLU A 64 5.03 17.81 23.41
CA GLU A 64 4.35 16.53 23.60
C GLU A 64 2.85 16.81 23.73
N PHE A 65 2.08 16.32 22.76
CA PHE A 65 0.62 16.47 22.75
C PHE A 65 0.00 15.09 22.68
N ASP A 66 -1.01 14.88 23.51
CA ASP A 66 -2.00 13.85 23.24
C ASP A 66 -2.81 14.32 22.02
N TRP A 67 -2.62 13.62 20.89
CA TRP A 67 -3.23 13.95 19.60
C TRP A 67 -4.66 13.46 19.58
N GLU A 68 -5.55 14.26 20.15
CA GLU A 68 -6.99 14.09 19.97
C GLU A 68 -7.38 14.46 18.53
N ASP A 69 -8.27 13.68 17.92
CA ASP A 69 -8.84 13.84 16.57
C ASP A 69 -9.30 15.27 16.28
N ARG A 70 -9.77 15.96 17.32
CA ARG A 70 -10.27 17.34 17.28
C ARG A 70 -9.21 18.37 16.90
N ILE A 71 -7.93 18.13 17.21
CA ILE A 71 -6.87 19.11 16.94
C ILE A 71 -6.77 19.40 15.44
N GLY A 72 -6.86 18.37 14.59
CA GLY A 72 -6.81 18.56 13.14
C GLY A 72 -7.91 19.48 12.64
N ARG A 73 -9.16 19.25 13.07
CA ARG A 73 -10.30 20.11 12.72
C ARG A 73 -10.11 21.55 13.20
N ILE A 74 -9.67 21.74 14.44
CA ILE A 74 -9.45 23.07 15.03
C ILE A 74 -8.36 23.82 14.26
N VAL A 75 -7.27 23.16 13.83
CA VAL A 75 -6.22 23.80 13.02
C VAL A 75 -6.77 24.24 11.66
N LEU A 76 -7.57 23.40 10.99
CA LEU A 76 -8.21 23.76 9.72
C LEU A 76 -9.13 24.96 9.87
N LEU A 77 -9.94 24.98 10.93
CA LEU A 77 -10.83 26.10 11.26
C LEU A 77 -10.06 27.38 11.58
N ASP A 78 -9.01 27.31 12.42
CA ASP A 78 -8.19 28.46 12.77
C ASP A 78 -7.53 29.05 11.52
N HIS A 79 -7.02 28.21 10.62
CA HIS A 79 -6.44 28.66 9.36
C HIS A 79 -7.49 29.27 8.43
N LEU A 80 -8.67 28.65 8.31
CA LEU A 80 -9.76 29.19 7.48
C LEU A 80 -10.27 30.54 7.97
N LEU A 81 -10.43 30.70 9.29
CA LEU A 81 -10.96 31.92 9.90
C LEU A 81 -9.90 33.01 10.00
N HIS A 82 -8.68 32.66 10.43
CA HIS A 82 -7.66 33.65 10.81
C HIS A 82 -6.40 33.62 9.94
N GLY A 83 -6.15 32.55 9.17
CA GLY A 83 -4.93 32.40 8.37
C GLY A 83 -4.84 33.31 7.14
N GLY A 84 -5.98 33.75 6.60
CA GLY A 84 -6.01 34.66 5.45
C GLY A 84 -5.30 34.07 4.23
N THR A 85 -4.21 34.69 3.79
CA THR A 85 -3.37 34.23 2.66
C THR A 85 -2.09 33.53 3.11
N ALA A 86 -2.00 33.13 4.38
CA ALA A 86 -0.87 32.36 4.90
C ALA A 86 -0.69 31.06 4.10
N ASP A 87 0.55 30.57 4.04
CA ASP A 87 0.85 29.30 3.40
C ASP A 87 0.11 28.16 4.14
N PRO A 88 -0.77 27.39 3.48
CA PRO A 88 -1.48 26.27 4.10
C PRO A 88 -0.59 25.04 4.34
N TYR A 89 0.65 25.04 3.85
CA TYR A 89 1.55 23.88 3.98
C TYR A 89 1.77 23.40 5.43
N PRO A 90 2.05 24.25 6.44
CA PRO A 90 2.24 23.78 7.82
C PRO A 90 0.99 23.08 8.37
N VAL A 91 -0.21 23.52 7.95
CA VAL A 91 -1.47 22.87 8.30
C VAL A 91 -1.55 21.51 7.63
N ALA A 92 -1.23 21.42 6.33
CA ALA A 92 -1.20 20.16 5.60
C ALA A 92 -0.26 19.12 6.24
N GLU A 93 0.96 19.52 6.55
CA GLU A 93 1.97 18.66 7.17
C GLU A 93 1.51 18.15 8.55
N LEU A 94 0.89 19.01 9.36
CA LEU A 94 0.35 18.63 10.66
C LEU A 94 -0.81 17.64 10.52
N ILE A 95 -1.75 17.90 9.63
CA ILE A 95 -2.95 17.06 9.41
C ILE A 95 -2.57 15.65 8.96
N VAL A 96 -1.51 15.51 8.16
CA VAL A 96 -1.05 14.20 7.67
C VAL A 96 -0.20 13.46 8.71
N ALA A 97 0.39 14.18 9.67
CA ALA A 97 1.11 13.58 10.79
C ALA A 97 0.17 12.99 11.86
N THR A 98 -1.09 13.44 11.93
CA THR A 98 -2.04 12.96 12.94
C THR A 98 -2.79 11.71 12.47
N PRO A 99 -2.69 10.56 13.17
CA PRO A 99 -3.36 9.30 12.81
C PRO A 99 -4.87 9.45 12.66
N SER A 100 -5.45 10.36 13.45
CA SER A 100 -6.87 10.60 13.58
C SER A 100 -7.32 11.93 12.96
N GLY A 101 -6.57 12.45 11.98
CA GLY A 101 -7.00 13.56 11.14
C GLY A 101 -8.19 13.19 10.24
N ASP A 102 -9.01 12.22 10.64
CA ASP A 102 -10.14 11.67 9.94
C ASP A 102 -11.24 12.74 9.87
N SER A 103 -11.13 13.48 8.78
CA SER A 103 -12.24 14.04 8.02
C SER A 103 -13.06 12.92 7.38
N SER A 104 -13.37 11.87 8.14
CA SER A 104 -14.25 10.79 7.71
C SER A 104 -15.66 11.31 7.50
N ASP A 105 -16.02 12.43 8.16
CA ASP A 105 -17.24 13.16 7.86
C ASP A 105 -17.11 14.15 6.68
N GLY A 106 -18.26 14.47 6.09
CA GLY A 106 -18.34 15.38 4.95
C GLY A 106 -17.92 16.83 5.27
N LEU A 107 -17.99 17.27 6.53
CA LEU A 107 -17.63 18.62 6.95
C LEU A 107 -16.12 18.82 7.00
N GLY A 108 -15.40 17.87 7.58
CA GLY A 108 -13.94 17.82 7.59
C GLY A 108 -13.39 17.78 6.16
N ALA A 109 -14.00 16.99 5.27
CA ALA A 109 -13.60 16.95 3.87
C ALA A 109 -13.81 18.30 3.18
N ALA A 110 -14.95 18.95 3.42
CA ALA A 110 -15.24 20.28 2.88
C ALA A 110 -14.26 21.35 3.42
N LEU A 111 -13.90 21.30 4.71
CA LEU A 111 -12.88 22.17 5.30
C LEU A 111 -11.51 21.97 4.65
N LYS A 112 -11.03 20.72 4.55
CA LYS A 112 -9.76 20.40 3.87
C LYS A 112 -9.76 20.93 2.44
N CYS A 113 -10.84 20.72 1.70
CA CYS A 113 -10.96 21.25 0.35
C CYS A 113 -10.95 22.78 0.25
N ARG A 114 -11.50 23.47 1.25
CA ARG A 114 -11.46 24.94 1.29
C ARG A 114 -10.06 25.45 1.62
N VAL A 115 -9.39 24.85 2.59
CA VAL A 115 -8.04 25.25 3.04
C VAL A 115 -6.98 24.88 1.99
N PHE A 116 -7.10 23.70 1.37
CA PHE A 116 -6.15 23.17 0.38
C PHE A 116 -6.61 23.38 -1.07
N ALA A 117 -7.26 24.51 -1.35
CA ALA A 117 -7.72 24.85 -2.69
C ALA A 117 -6.58 25.15 -3.67
N GLU A 118 -5.36 25.39 -3.18
CA GLU A 118 -4.18 25.60 -4.03
C GLU A 118 -3.85 24.33 -4.85
N PRO A 119 -3.54 24.44 -6.16
CA PRO A 119 -3.24 23.28 -7.01
C PRO A 119 -2.10 22.39 -6.50
N ALA A 120 -1.17 22.95 -5.72
CA ALA A 120 -0.09 22.20 -5.12
C ALA A 120 -0.60 21.14 -4.12
N LEU A 121 -1.64 21.45 -3.35
CA LEU A 121 -2.21 20.63 -2.27
C LEU A 121 -3.55 19.97 -2.63
N ALA A 122 -4.01 20.11 -3.86
CA ALA A 122 -5.32 19.62 -4.31
C ALA A 122 -5.53 18.10 -4.09
N SER A 123 -4.45 17.30 -4.04
CA SER A 123 -4.55 15.86 -3.70
C SER A 123 -5.12 15.63 -2.31
N LEU A 124 -4.78 16.46 -1.31
CA LEU A 124 -5.32 16.34 0.05
C LEU A 124 -6.84 16.54 0.10
N CYS A 125 -7.38 17.40 -0.76
CA CYS A 125 -8.82 17.56 -0.92
C CYS A 125 -9.45 16.33 -1.60
N ALA A 126 -8.81 15.80 -2.64
CA ALA A 126 -9.28 14.60 -3.32
C ALA A 126 -9.31 13.39 -2.37
N ASP A 127 -8.25 13.19 -1.60
CA ASP A 127 -8.14 12.13 -0.59
C ASP A 127 -9.21 12.30 0.49
N ALA A 128 -9.41 13.51 1.00
CA ALA A 128 -10.44 13.78 2.01
C ALA A 128 -11.86 13.51 1.49
N ARG A 129 -12.15 13.84 0.22
CA ARG A 129 -13.44 13.51 -0.42
C ARG A 129 -13.62 12.01 -0.58
N LYS A 130 -12.56 11.29 -0.96
CA LYS A 130 -12.58 9.83 -1.08
C LYS A 130 -12.87 9.18 0.28
N SER A 131 -12.19 9.60 1.34
CA SER A 131 -12.46 9.14 2.70
C SER A 131 -13.89 9.45 3.13
N ALA A 132 -14.39 10.68 2.94
CA ALA A 132 -15.76 11.01 3.32
C ALA A 132 -16.80 10.20 2.52
N ALA A 133 -16.56 9.95 1.23
CA ALA A 133 -17.44 9.10 0.42
C ALA A 133 -17.46 7.65 0.93
N TYR A 134 -16.31 7.12 1.37
CA TYR A 134 -16.20 5.79 1.98
C TYR A 134 -17.08 5.67 3.23
N PHE A 135 -16.92 6.58 4.20
CA PHE A 135 -17.70 6.53 5.44
C PHE A 135 -19.19 6.89 5.28
N LEU A 136 -19.56 7.61 4.21
CA LEU A 136 -20.96 7.88 3.89
C LEU A 136 -21.64 6.74 3.12
N SER A 137 -20.89 5.77 2.60
CA SER A 137 -21.43 4.55 2.02
C SER A 137 -22.22 3.81 3.11
N PRO A 138 -23.49 3.42 2.85
CA PRO A 138 -24.37 2.93 3.89
C PRO A 138 -23.85 1.63 4.51
N TYR A 139 -23.23 1.73 5.68
CA TYR A 139 -23.15 0.61 6.60
C TYR A 139 -24.53 0.42 7.24
N PRO A 140 -25.03 -0.82 7.37
CA PRO A 140 -26.35 -1.11 7.95
C PRO A 140 -26.57 -0.60 9.39
N SER A 141 -25.52 -0.13 10.08
CA SER A 141 -25.55 0.31 11.47
C SER A 141 -25.68 1.82 11.71
N ASP A 142 -25.70 2.67 10.67
CA ASP A 142 -25.54 4.13 10.82
C ASP A 142 -26.82 4.99 10.69
N GLU A 143 -28.03 4.39 10.67
CA GLU A 143 -29.28 5.17 10.61
C GLU A 143 -29.48 6.09 11.82
N GLU A 144 -29.01 5.69 13.01
CA GLU A 144 -29.21 6.42 14.26
C GLU A 144 -28.33 7.68 14.34
N ASN A 145 -27.07 7.59 13.88
CA ASN A 145 -26.13 8.72 13.82
C ASN A 145 -26.60 9.81 12.84
N ARG A 146 -27.19 9.41 11.70
CA ARG A 146 -27.74 10.36 10.71
C ARG A 146 -28.87 11.21 11.29
N ALA A 147 -29.75 10.61 12.09
CA ALA A 147 -30.87 11.33 12.70
C ALA A 147 -30.42 12.35 13.75
N ALA A 148 -29.39 12.04 14.54
CA ALA A 148 -28.86 12.94 15.57
C ALA A 148 -28.20 14.19 14.98
N VAL A 149 -27.37 14.03 13.95
CA VAL A 149 -26.74 15.16 13.22
C VAL A 149 -27.80 16.02 12.52
N ALA A 150 -28.78 15.38 11.88
CA ALA A 150 -29.92 16.06 11.26
C ALA A 150 -30.71 16.91 12.29
N ALA A 151 -31.01 16.35 13.47
CA ALA A 151 -31.73 17.07 14.52
C ALA A 151 -30.94 18.27 15.07
N ALA A 152 -29.63 18.12 15.30
CA ALA A 152 -28.77 19.18 15.78
C ALA A 152 -28.63 20.34 14.77
N LEU A 153 -28.51 20.02 13.47
CA LEU A 153 -28.47 21.01 12.39
C LEU A 153 -29.81 21.74 12.20
N SER A 154 -30.94 21.05 12.41
CA SER A 154 -32.28 21.66 12.38
C SER A 154 -32.47 22.70 13.48
N ALA A 155 -31.92 22.46 14.67
CA ALA A 155 -32.06 23.35 15.82
C ALA A 155 -31.31 24.68 15.67
N LEU A 156 -30.31 24.74 14.78
CA LEU A 156 -29.48 25.92 14.53
C LEU A 156 -30.00 26.83 13.41
N HIS A 157 -31.00 26.37 12.64
CA HIS A 157 -31.53 27.07 11.48
C HIS A 157 -32.95 27.60 11.73
N SER A 158 -33.05 28.86 12.13
CA SER A 158 -34.29 29.65 11.97
C SER A 158 -34.30 30.51 10.70
N GLY A 159 -33.37 30.31 9.74
CA GLY A 159 -33.23 31.25 8.61
C GLY A 159 -32.70 30.79 7.25
N ALA A 160 -32.31 29.52 7.00
CA ALA A 160 -31.82 29.15 5.67
C ALA A 160 -31.87 27.63 5.37
N GLY A 161 -32.89 27.18 4.62
CA GLY A 161 -32.94 25.86 3.96
C GLY A 161 -33.16 24.65 4.89
N THR A 162 -33.92 23.66 4.41
CA THR A 162 -34.14 22.38 5.11
C THR A 162 -32.85 21.53 5.08
N ILE A 163 -32.70 20.58 6.01
CA ILE A 163 -31.60 19.60 6.03
C ILE A 163 -31.40 18.94 4.65
N GLU A 164 -32.48 18.71 3.91
CA GLU A 164 -32.44 18.16 2.54
C GLU A 164 -31.64 19.05 1.58
N THR A 165 -31.69 20.38 1.75
CA THR A 165 -30.88 21.30 0.94
C THR A 165 -29.41 21.32 1.36
N TRP A 166 -29.10 20.98 2.62
CA TRP A 166 -27.72 20.90 3.11
C TRP A 166 -27.08 19.55 2.77
N GLU A 167 -27.78 18.44 2.99
CA GLU A 167 -27.39 17.13 2.48
C GLU A 167 -27.24 17.16 0.96
N ALA A 168 -28.13 17.83 0.22
CA ALA A 168 -27.97 17.99 -1.22
C ALA A 168 -26.73 18.84 -1.57
N LYS A 169 -26.37 19.85 -0.77
CA LYS A 169 -25.15 20.65 -0.97
C LYS A 169 -23.87 19.90 -0.61
N VAL A 170 -23.87 19.14 0.49
CA VAL A 170 -22.75 18.27 0.88
C VAL A 170 -22.62 17.14 -0.14
N ARG A 171 -23.70 16.46 -0.50
CA ARG A 171 -23.74 15.44 -1.57
C ARG A 171 -23.35 16.02 -2.94
N SER A 172 -23.69 17.28 -3.24
CA SER A 172 -23.24 17.98 -4.46
C SER A 172 -21.78 18.44 -4.38
N ALA A 173 -21.25 18.78 -3.20
CA ALA A 173 -19.85 19.16 -3.00
C ALA A 173 -18.91 17.96 -2.88
N LEU A 174 -19.46 16.82 -2.43
CA LEU A 174 -18.88 15.48 -2.39
C LEU A 174 -19.23 14.66 -3.64
N ALA A 175 -19.88 15.25 -4.65
CA ALA A 175 -20.01 14.64 -5.96
C ALA A 175 -18.86 15.14 -6.84
N PRO A 176 -17.72 14.44 -6.95
CA PRO A 176 -16.85 14.61 -8.10
C PRO A 176 -17.40 13.80 -9.28
N GLY A 177 -17.07 14.21 -10.51
CA GLY A 177 -17.17 13.41 -11.74
C GLY A 177 -16.27 12.16 -11.75
N GLY A 178 -15.90 11.65 -10.58
CA GLY A 178 -15.46 10.28 -10.32
C GLY A 178 -16.34 9.80 -9.16
N GLY A 179 -17.15 8.77 -9.38
CA GLY A 179 -17.96 8.17 -8.33
C GLY A 179 -17.11 7.65 -7.17
N PRO A 180 -17.72 6.99 -6.16
CA PRO A 180 -16.95 6.23 -5.18
C PRO A 180 -15.89 5.40 -5.94
N ASP A 181 -14.66 5.39 -5.43
CA ASP A 181 -13.60 4.60 -6.04
C ASP A 181 -14.12 3.16 -6.20
N PRO A 182 -14.26 2.65 -7.44
CA PRO A 182 -14.76 1.31 -7.67
C PRO A 182 -13.85 0.23 -7.06
N GLN A 183 -12.73 0.58 -6.42
CA GLN A 183 -11.90 -0.35 -5.64
C GLN A 183 -12.60 -0.95 -4.40
N GLU A 184 -13.69 -0.36 -3.92
CA GLU A 184 -14.57 -1.03 -2.94
C GLU A 184 -15.96 -1.38 -3.48
N ALA A 185 -16.21 -1.14 -4.77
CA ALA A 185 -17.11 -2.06 -5.44
C ALA A 185 -16.48 -3.44 -5.24
N HIS A 186 -17.22 -4.36 -4.60
CA HIS A 186 -16.78 -5.72 -4.27
C HIS A 186 -15.65 -6.17 -5.19
N ARG A 187 -14.45 -6.34 -4.64
CA ARG A 187 -13.29 -6.83 -5.40
C ARG A 187 -13.77 -7.95 -6.31
N ILE A 188 -13.48 -7.88 -7.59
CA ILE A 188 -13.92 -8.92 -8.51
C ILE A 188 -12.93 -10.08 -8.47
N SER A 189 -13.43 -11.29 -8.65
CA SER A 189 -12.57 -12.45 -8.83
C SER A 189 -11.79 -12.29 -10.14
N VAL A 190 -10.47 -12.41 -10.09
CA VAL A 190 -9.58 -12.32 -11.24
C VAL A 190 -9.12 -13.73 -11.63
N ASP A 191 -9.25 -14.06 -12.91
CA ASP A 191 -8.72 -15.31 -13.46
C ASP A 191 -7.22 -15.18 -13.78
N PRO A 192 -6.39 -16.13 -13.31
CA PRO A 192 -4.98 -16.17 -13.66
C PRO A 192 -4.80 -16.38 -15.16
N LEU A 193 -3.69 -15.87 -15.71
CA LEU A 193 -3.26 -16.31 -17.04
C LEU A 193 -2.89 -17.80 -16.99
N PRO A 194 -3.13 -18.55 -18.09
CA PRO A 194 -2.69 -19.94 -18.17
C PRO A 194 -1.18 -20.06 -17.89
N PRO A 195 -0.75 -21.06 -17.11
CA PRO A 195 0.66 -21.26 -16.86
C PRO A 195 1.41 -21.55 -18.17
N PRO A 196 2.69 -21.17 -18.28
CA PRO A 196 3.48 -21.42 -19.49
C PRO A 196 3.93 -22.89 -19.61
N PHE A 197 3.50 -23.77 -18.70
CA PHE A 197 3.97 -25.15 -18.60
C PHE A 197 2.84 -26.15 -18.75
N GLU A 198 3.19 -27.35 -19.20
CA GLU A 198 2.25 -28.44 -19.37
C GLU A 198 1.82 -28.99 -17.99
N GLU A 199 0.53 -28.92 -17.70
CA GLU A 199 -0.10 -29.58 -16.55
C GLU A 199 -0.44 -31.04 -16.90
N ARG A 200 -0.11 -31.97 -16.02
CA ARG A 200 -0.44 -33.39 -16.15
C ARG A 200 -0.96 -33.97 -14.84
N PRO A 201 -1.80 -35.02 -14.86
CA PRO A 201 -2.17 -35.74 -13.65
C PRO A 201 -0.97 -36.52 -13.12
N ILE A 202 -0.78 -36.54 -11.80
CA ILE A 202 0.20 -37.41 -11.15
C ILE A 202 -0.19 -38.88 -11.42
N PRO A 203 0.72 -39.73 -11.89
CA PRO A 203 0.41 -41.14 -12.13
C PRO A 203 -0.04 -41.85 -10.84
N ALA A 204 -1.13 -42.59 -10.92
CA ALA A 204 -1.68 -43.34 -9.80
C ALA A 204 -0.73 -44.48 -9.36
N GLY A 205 -0.74 -44.82 -8.07
CA GLY A 205 -0.04 -45.99 -7.52
C GLY A 205 1.46 -45.81 -7.29
N LEU A 206 2.02 -44.62 -7.54
CA LEU A 206 3.40 -44.32 -7.18
C LEU A 206 3.53 -44.06 -5.66
N PRO A 207 4.56 -44.57 -4.98
CA PRO A 207 4.78 -44.31 -3.57
C PRO A 207 5.19 -42.85 -3.35
N VAL A 208 4.57 -42.18 -2.37
CA VAL A 208 4.93 -40.80 -1.99
C VAL A 208 6.35 -40.80 -1.42
N ARG A 209 7.21 -39.93 -1.96
CA ARG A 209 8.52 -39.67 -1.38
C ARG A 209 8.35 -38.65 -0.26
N ALA A 210 8.84 -39.00 0.93
CA ALA A 210 8.84 -38.11 2.09
C ALA A 210 9.66 -36.84 1.82
N LYS A 211 9.32 -35.76 2.50
CA LYS A 211 10.11 -34.52 2.49
C LYS A 211 11.54 -34.82 2.95
N GLN A 212 12.53 -34.43 2.14
CA GLN A 212 13.93 -34.53 2.56
C GLN A 212 14.27 -33.39 3.52
N ASP A 213 14.98 -33.72 4.60
CA ASP A 213 15.51 -32.75 5.56
C ASP A 213 16.68 -31.99 4.90
N PRO A 214 16.65 -30.65 4.82
CA PRO A 214 17.74 -29.88 4.22
C PRO A 214 19.05 -29.89 5.04
N LYS A 215 19.14 -30.65 6.14
CA LYS A 215 20.38 -30.80 6.92
C LYS A 215 21.57 -31.19 6.03
N GLY A 216 22.62 -30.38 6.10
CA GLY A 216 23.86 -30.57 5.35
C GLY A 216 23.90 -29.85 4.01
N LEU A 217 22.81 -29.23 3.59
CA LEU A 217 22.76 -28.33 2.43
C LEU A 217 23.07 -26.89 2.86
N ALA A 218 23.63 -26.10 1.96
CA ALA A 218 23.73 -24.67 2.12
C ALA A 218 22.34 -24.05 2.22
N SER A 219 22.21 -22.99 3.02
CA SER A 219 20.98 -22.21 3.07
C SER A 219 20.65 -21.63 1.70
N LEU A 220 19.35 -21.54 1.38
CA LEU A 220 18.91 -20.73 0.24
C LEU A 220 19.27 -19.25 0.49
N PRO A 221 19.39 -18.43 -0.57
CA PRO A 221 19.59 -16.99 -0.42
C PRO A 221 18.50 -16.35 0.46
N GLU A 222 18.83 -15.23 1.10
CA GLU A 222 17.86 -14.46 1.88
C GLU A 222 16.67 -14.02 1.01
N GLY A 223 15.46 -14.08 1.57
CA GLY A 223 14.22 -13.78 0.86
C GLY A 223 13.56 -14.96 0.15
N TYR A 224 14.06 -16.20 0.33
CA TYR A 224 13.50 -17.40 -0.30
C TYR A 224 13.13 -18.45 0.75
N ALA A 225 11.84 -18.75 0.86
CA ALA A 225 11.32 -19.74 1.80
C ALA A 225 11.22 -21.13 1.13
N PRO A 226 11.96 -22.16 1.60
CA PRO A 226 11.97 -23.47 0.95
C PRO A 226 10.62 -24.19 1.11
N VAL A 227 10.09 -24.70 0.01
CA VAL A 227 8.91 -25.58 -0.04
C VAL A 227 9.34 -27.04 -0.05
N ARG A 228 10.21 -27.39 -1.00
CA ARG A 228 10.69 -28.76 -1.23
C ARG A 228 12.14 -28.75 -1.69
N VAL A 229 12.91 -29.72 -1.22
CA VAL A 229 14.31 -29.94 -1.65
C VAL A 229 14.49 -31.41 -1.98
N GLU A 230 15.28 -31.71 -3.00
CA GLU A 230 15.66 -33.07 -3.37
C GLU A 230 17.13 -33.14 -3.79
N VAL A 231 17.85 -34.14 -3.29
CA VAL A 231 19.23 -34.44 -3.68
C VAL A 231 19.27 -35.76 -4.45
N SER A 232 19.96 -35.76 -5.59
CA SER A 232 20.18 -36.93 -6.44
C SER A 232 21.61 -36.95 -6.98
N GLY A 233 22.46 -37.80 -6.40
CA GLY A 233 23.89 -37.85 -6.74
C GLY A 233 24.60 -36.54 -6.39
N SER A 234 25.27 -35.92 -7.37
CA SER A 234 25.90 -34.61 -7.21
C SER A 234 24.94 -33.44 -7.41
N ARG A 235 23.68 -33.68 -7.81
CA ARG A 235 22.73 -32.60 -8.08
C ARG A 235 21.79 -32.42 -6.89
N ALA A 236 21.50 -31.17 -6.56
CA ALA A 236 20.39 -30.84 -5.68
C ALA A 236 19.49 -29.79 -6.34
N VAL A 237 18.20 -29.89 -6.06
CA VAL A 237 17.18 -28.94 -6.53
C VAL A 237 16.32 -28.53 -5.35
N ALA A 238 15.97 -27.24 -5.29
CA ALA A 238 15.00 -26.73 -4.34
C ALA A 238 13.92 -25.90 -5.03
N ILE A 239 12.70 -25.99 -4.53
CA ILE A 239 11.59 -25.08 -4.82
C ILE A 239 11.41 -24.18 -3.61
N SER A 240 11.26 -22.88 -3.86
CA SER A 240 10.99 -21.90 -2.81
C SER A 240 9.92 -20.89 -3.22
N LEU A 241 9.37 -20.20 -2.23
CA LEU A 241 8.52 -19.04 -2.38
C LEU A 241 9.32 -17.75 -2.14
N SER A 242 9.04 -16.70 -2.91
CA SER A 242 9.59 -15.36 -2.69
C SER A 242 8.68 -14.28 -3.26
N GLN A 243 8.55 -13.16 -2.56
CA GLN A 243 7.79 -11.98 -3.01
C GLN A 243 8.62 -11.02 -3.87
N ASN A 244 9.84 -11.41 -4.28
CA ASN A 244 10.73 -10.54 -5.06
C ASN A 244 10.10 -10.02 -6.36
N TYR A 245 9.44 -10.89 -7.12
CA TYR A 245 8.72 -10.51 -8.36
C TYR A 245 7.20 -10.45 -8.16
N ASP A 246 6.71 -10.95 -7.02
CA ASP A 246 5.30 -11.10 -6.69
C ASP A 246 5.02 -10.47 -5.31
N PRO A 247 5.04 -9.13 -5.16
CA PRO A 247 4.82 -8.45 -3.89
C PRO A 247 3.35 -8.54 -3.48
N THR A 248 2.94 -9.68 -2.92
CA THR A 248 1.54 -9.96 -2.56
C THR A 248 1.19 -9.67 -1.09
N GLY A 249 2.16 -9.17 -0.31
CA GLY A 249 1.95 -8.84 1.09
C GLY A 249 1.50 -10.04 1.92
N GLU A 250 0.41 -9.88 2.66
CA GLU A 250 -0.15 -10.90 3.56
C GLU A 250 -1.06 -11.93 2.87
N VAL A 251 -1.27 -11.81 1.56
CA VAL A 251 -2.23 -12.64 0.80
C VAL A 251 -1.63 -13.98 0.36
N SER A 252 -0.35 -13.99 -0.01
CA SER A 252 0.31 -15.14 -0.65
C SER A 252 1.82 -15.14 -0.36
N GLY A 253 2.45 -16.32 -0.44
CA GLY A 253 3.90 -16.46 -0.34
C GLY A 253 4.69 -15.87 -1.51
N GLY A 254 4.02 -15.38 -2.55
CA GLY A 254 4.62 -14.81 -3.75
C GLY A 254 4.86 -15.86 -4.83
N GLY A 255 5.93 -15.68 -5.60
CA GLY A 255 6.27 -16.50 -6.75
C GLY A 255 7.05 -17.77 -6.42
N TYR A 256 6.96 -18.78 -7.28
CA TYR A 256 7.78 -19.99 -7.20
C TYR A 256 9.12 -19.82 -7.90
N TRP A 257 10.19 -20.28 -7.24
CA TRP A 257 11.56 -20.23 -7.72
C TRP A 257 12.23 -21.59 -7.64
N VAL A 258 13.08 -21.90 -8.62
CA VAL A 258 13.92 -23.10 -8.67
C VAL A 258 15.36 -22.72 -8.34
N HIS A 259 15.96 -23.45 -7.40
CA HIS A 259 17.38 -23.37 -7.09
C HIS A 259 18.06 -24.67 -7.52
N LEU A 260 19.21 -24.55 -8.17
CA LEU A 260 19.97 -25.69 -8.67
C LEU A 260 21.35 -25.72 -8.04
N SER A 261 21.84 -26.92 -7.78
CA SER A 261 23.17 -27.18 -7.28
C SER A 261 23.77 -28.37 -8.03
N GLU A 262 25.06 -28.28 -8.35
CA GLU A 262 25.84 -29.33 -9.03
C GLU A 262 26.90 -29.96 -8.11
N ASP A 263 26.93 -29.56 -6.83
CA ASP A 263 27.90 -30.02 -5.82
C ASP A 263 27.26 -30.69 -4.60
N GLY A 264 26.04 -31.20 -4.78
CA GLY A 264 25.25 -31.89 -3.76
C GLY A 264 24.58 -30.93 -2.77
N GLY A 265 24.32 -29.69 -3.18
CA GLY A 265 23.69 -28.66 -2.37
C GLY A 265 24.65 -27.89 -1.46
N LYS A 266 25.97 -27.91 -1.73
CA LYS A 266 26.94 -27.09 -0.99
C LYS A 266 26.95 -25.63 -1.47
N SER A 267 26.53 -25.40 -2.72
CA SER A 267 26.26 -24.08 -3.27
C SER A 267 25.02 -24.10 -4.16
N TRP A 268 24.37 -22.95 -4.28
CA TRP A 268 23.20 -22.75 -5.14
C TRP A 268 23.55 -21.78 -6.27
N GLN A 269 23.10 -22.12 -7.49
CA GLN A 269 23.12 -21.22 -8.64
C GLN A 269 22.17 -20.03 -8.43
N ARG A 270 22.21 -19.04 -9.35
CA ARG A 270 21.23 -17.94 -9.36
C ARG A 270 19.80 -18.52 -9.37
N PRO A 271 18.89 -18.04 -8.51
CA PRO A 271 17.50 -18.50 -8.48
C PRO A 271 16.82 -18.28 -9.84
N LEU A 272 16.05 -19.28 -10.29
CA LEU A 272 15.32 -19.24 -11.55
C LEU A 272 13.82 -19.07 -11.30
N TYR A 273 13.25 -17.97 -11.77
CA TYR A 273 11.83 -17.67 -11.62
C TYR A 273 10.97 -18.53 -12.55
N THR A 274 9.88 -19.09 -12.03
CA THR A 274 9.00 -19.98 -12.81
C THR A 274 7.90 -19.25 -13.56
N GLY A 275 7.54 -18.01 -13.19
CA GLY A 275 6.32 -17.37 -13.70
C GLY A 275 5.03 -17.87 -13.06
N LEU A 276 5.12 -18.68 -12.00
CA LEU A 276 3.99 -19.19 -11.23
C LEU A 276 3.92 -18.48 -9.87
N ALA A 277 2.71 -18.18 -9.40
CA ALA A 277 2.46 -17.61 -8.08
C ALA A 277 1.69 -18.58 -7.16
N ASP A 278 1.99 -18.52 -5.86
CA ASP A 278 1.32 -19.32 -4.84
C ASP A 278 -0.18 -19.02 -4.79
N ARG A 279 -0.98 -20.09 -4.85
CA ARG A 279 -2.45 -20.08 -4.89
C ARG A 279 -3.03 -19.36 -6.12
N PHE A 280 -2.25 -19.27 -7.19
CA PHE A 280 -2.67 -18.62 -8.44
C PHE A 280 -2.24 -19.39 -9.70
N PRO A 281 -2.81 -20.59 -9.96
CA PRO A 281 -3.71 -21.32 -9.07
C PRO A 281 -3.01 -22.40 -8.21
N TYR A 282 -1.69 -22.59 -8.37
CA TYR A 282 -0.99 -23.77 -7.85
C TYR A 282 -0.45 -23.60 -6.43
N VAL A 283 -0.52 -24.68 -5.66
CA VAL A 283 0.14 -24.86 -4.35
C VAL A 283 1.11 -26.03 -4.47
N ALA A 284 2.41 -25.74 -4.46
CA ALA A 284 3.45 -26.77 -4.58
C ALA A 284 3.44 -27.71 -3.37
N LEU A 285 3.52 -29.02 -3.63
CA LEU A 285 3.50 -30.03 -2.59
C LEU A 285 4.92 -30.24 -2.01
N PRO A 286 5.09 -30.21 -0.68
CA PRO A 286 6.38 -30.50 -0.04
C PRO A 286 6.79 -31.97 -0.17
N GLU A 287 5.83 -32.86 -0.43
CA GLU A 287 5.98 -34.31 -0.61
C GLU A 287 5.34 -34.74 -1.93
N SER A 288 5.94 -35.69 -2.64
CA SER A 288 5.42 -36.13 -3.92
C SER A 288 5.93 -37.50 -4.32
N PRO A 289 5.14 -38.29 -5.07
CA PRO A 289 5.65 -39.52 -5.67
C PRO A 289 6.66 -39.29 -6.81
N LEU A 290 6.67 -38.11 -7.43
CA LEU A 290 7.55 -37.80 -8.55
C LEU A 290 8.90 -37.25 -8.07
N PRO A 291 10.03 -37.64 -8.70
CA PRO A 291 11.31 -36.96 -8.46
C PRO A 291 11.17 -35.48 -8.85
N LEU A 292 11.66 -34.58 -8.01
CA LEU A 292 11.61 -33.14 -8.30
C LEU A 292 12.44 -32.78 -9.54
N LEU A 293 13.53 -33.50 -9.79
CA LEU A 293 14.39 -33.33 -10.96
C LEU A 293 14.48 -34.65 -11.74
N ASP A 294 14.10 -34.58 -13.02
CA ASP A 294 14.19 -35.69 -13.97
C ASP A 294 14.95 -35.22 -15.22
N GLY A 295 16.25 -35.50 -15.25
CA GLY A 295 17.15 -34.97 -16.27
C GLY A 295 17.21 -33.44 -16.24
N ASP A 296 16.71 -32.80 -17.30
CA ASP A 296 16.64 -31.35 -17.47
C ASP A 296 15.21 -30.79 -17.30
N VAL A 297 14.35 -31.53 -16.59
CA VAL A 297 12.98 -31.13 -16.30
C VAL A 297 12.76 -31.13 -14.79
N VAL A 298 12.15 -30.06 -14.29
CA VAL A 298 11.60 -29.99 -12.93
C VAL A 298 10.16 -30.49 -12.97
N ASN A 299 9.84 -31.52 -12.18
CA ASN A 299 8.47 -32.00 -12.00
C ASN A 299 7.89 -31.39 -10.72
N LEU A 300 7.19 -30.27 -10.86
CA LEU A 300 6.57 -29.58 -9.74
C LEU A 300 5.19 -30.21 -9.46
N ALA A 301 5.14 -31.13 -8.51
CA ALA A 301 3.86 -31.63 -8.00
C ALA A 301 3.12 -30.53 -7.23
N ALA A 302 1.84 -30.38 -7.51
CA ALA A 302 1.02 -29.31 -6.97
C ALA A 302 -0.43 -29.74 -6.80
N ASP A 303 -1.13 -29.03 -5.93
CA ASP A 303 -2.58 -28.94 -5.95
C ASP A 303 -2.99 -27.63 -6.62
N VAL A 304 -4.16 -27.62 -7.25
CA VAL A 304 -4.88 -26.41 -7.64
C VAL A 304 -5.68 -25.96 -6.43
N ASN A 305 -5.38 -24.78 -5.92
CA ASN A 305 -6.10 -24.13 -4.83
C ASN A 305 -6.14 -22.62 -5.13
N LEU A 306 -7.01 -22.25 -6.06
CA LEU A 306 -7.08 -20.90 -6.62
C LEU A 306 -7.72 -19.94 -5.62
N LEU A 307 -6.98 -18.93 -5.16
CA LEU A 307 -7.52 -17.86 -4.33
C LEU A 307 -8.65 -17.11 -5.07
N ASP A 308 -9.75 -16.87 -4.37
CA ASP A 308 -10.77 -15.91 -4.77
C ASP A 308 -10.31 -14.48 -4.41
N THR A 309 -9.82 -13.72 -5.39
CA THR A 309 -9.36 -12.34 -5.16
C THR A 309 -10.48 -11.41 -4.68
N ALA A 310 -11.75 -11.78 -4.88
CA ALA A 310 -12.90 -11.07 -4.32
C ALA A 310 -13.02 -11.21 -2.80
N SER A 311 -12.40 -12.25 -2.21
CA SER A 311 -12.42 -12.52 -0.78
C SER A 311 -11.34 -11.78 0.02
N ILE A 312 -10.43 -11.08 -0.65
CA ILE A 312 -9.32 -10.39 0.02
C ILE A 312 -9.83 -9.14 0.74
N THR A 313 -9.54 -9.06 2.04
CA THR A 313 -9.74 -7.88 2.89
C THR A 313 -8.40 -7.37 3.41
N TYR A 314 -8.37 -6.18 4.04
CA TYR A 314 -7.18 -5.64 4.70
C TYR A 314 -7.50 -5.19 6.13
N PRO A 315 -6.90 -5.81 7.17
CA PRO A 315 -6.04 -7.00 7.11
C PRO A 315 -6.76 -8.22 6.48
N PRO A 316 -6.04 -9.15 5.84
CA PRO A 316 -6.66 -10.32 5.24
C PRO A 316 -7.19 -11.24 6.33
N VAL A 317 -8.50 -11.48 6.28
CA VAL A 317 -9.18 -12.44 7.14
C VAL A 317 -10.08 -13.30 6.28
N ALA A 318 -10.14 -14.60 6.58
CA ALA A 318 -11.05 -15.53 5.93
C ALA A 318 -10.93 -15.59 4.39
N LEU A 319 -9.69 -15.61 3.87
CA LEU A 319 -9.43 -15.82 2.45
C LEU A 319 -10.06 -17.14 1.97
N ARG A 320 -10.67 -17.13 0.78
CA ARG A 320 -11.40 -18.29 0.24
C ARG A 320 -10.77 -18.81 -1.03
N ALA A 321 -10.87 -20.12 -1.23
CA ALA A 321 -10.55 -20.72 -2.52
C ALA A 321 -11.79 -20.78 -3.44
N ARG A 322 -11.58 -20.44 -4.71
CA ARG A 322 -12.60 -20.54 -5.77
C ARG A 322 -12.60 -21.88 -6.49
N GLU A 323 -11.42 -22.49 -6.64
CA GLU A 323 -11.25 -23.80 -7.25
C GLU A 323 -10.30 -24.66 -6.41
N LYS A 324 -10.64 -25.96 -6.25
CA LYS A 324 -9.78 -26.96 -5.62
C LYS A 324 -9.72 -28.23 -6.44
N ARG A 325 -8.50 -28.70 -6.75
CA ARG A 325 -8.25 -29.95 -7.44
C ARG A 325 -6.86 -30.47 -7.09
N SER A 326 -6.74 -31.72 -6.69
CA SER A 326 -5.45 -32.30 -6.27
C SER A 326 -4.86 -33.23 -7.32
N GLY A 327 -3.57 -33.53 -7.16
CA GLY A 327 -2.92 -34.60 -7.91
C GLY A 327 -2.49 -34.20 -9.32
N VAL A 328 -2.00 -32.97 -9.48
CA VAL A 328 -1.39 -32.51 -10.74
C VAL A 328 0.11 -32.30 -10.57
N TYR A 329 0.84 -32.27 -11.68
CA TYR A 329 2.20 -31.78 -11.72
C TYR A 329 2.44 -30.97 -12.97
N LEU A 330 3.32 -29.99 -12.85
CA LEU A 330 3.80 -29.17 -13.95
C LEU A 330 5.16 -29.70 -14.40
N ARG A 331 5.32 -29.90 -15.71
CA ARG A 331 6.62 -30.20 -16.32
C ARG A 331 7.29 -28.91 -16.73
N ILE A 332 8.37 -28.57 -16.06
CA ILE A 332 9.06 -27.29 -16.22
C ILE A 332 10.46 -27.54 -16.79
N PRO A 333 10.69 -27.34 -18.10
CA PRO A 333 12.00 -27.49 -18.70
C PRO A 333 13.01 -26.47 -18.13
N LEU A 334 14.21 -26.91 -17.77
CA LEU A 334 15.25 -26.04 -17.22
C LEU A 334 15.76 -25.00 -18.24
N ASP A 335 15.73 -25.32 -19.52
CA ASP A 335 16.08 -24.38 -20.59
C ASP A 335 15.10 -23.21 -20.66
N ALA A 336 13.79 -23.48 -20.49
CA ALA A 336 12.76 -22.43 -20.44
C ALA A 336 12.95 -21.49 -19.24
N LEU A 337 13.37 -22.03 -18.09
CA LEU A 337 13.67 -21.22 -16.90
C LEU A 337 14.93 -20.35 -17.05
N ARG A 338 15.86 -20.74 -17.92
CA ARG A 338 17.16 -20.06 -18.12
C ARG A 338 17.18 -19.11 -19.31
N ARG A 339 16.21 -19.23 -20.21
CA ARG A 339 16.18 -18.47 -21.46
C ARG A 339 16.05 -16.98 -21.17
N ASP A 340 17.00 -16.22 -21.69
CA ASP A 340 17.07 -14.76 -21.68
C ASP A 340 17.37 -14.38 -23.14
N SER A 341 16.30 -14.13 -23.91
CA SER A 341 16.39 -14.04 -25.37
C SER A 341 17.07 -12.75 -25.86
N ASP A 342 17.09 -11.69 -25.04
CA ASP A 342 17.70 -10.40 -25.38
C ASP A 342 18.95 -10.07 -24.54
N GLU A 343 19.40 -11.02 -23.70
CA GLU A 343 20.60 -10.95 -22.87
C GLU A 343 20.63 -9.73 -21.93
N ASP A 344 19.44 -9.27 -21.49
CA ASP A 344 19.29 -8.09 -20.63
C ASP A 344 19.45 -8.39 -19.12
N GLY A 345 19.66 -9.67 -18.80
CA GLY A 345 19.85 -10.22 -17.47
C GLY A 345 18.57 -10.70 -16.80
N LEU A 346 17.41 -10.60 -17.47
CA LEU A 346 16.12 -11.16 -17.07
C LEU A 346 15.74 -12.32 -17.98
N THR A 347 15.25 -13.40 -17.38
CA THR A 347 14.73 -14.52 -18.18
C THR A 347 13.43 -14.11 -18.86
N ASP A 348 13.08 -14.75 -19.98
CA ASP A 348 11.85 -14.47 -20.73
C ASP A 348 10.60 -14.59 -19.84
N LEU A 349 10.61 -15.53 -18.88
CA LEU A 349 9.55 -15.70 -17.89
C LEU A 349 9.47 -14.51 -16.93
N ALA A 350 10.62 -14.04 -16.42
CA ALA A 350 10.68 -12.87 -15.55
C ALA A 350 10.26 -11.59 -16.29
N ALA A 351 10.76 -11.39 -17.51
CA ALA A 351 10.42 -10.26 -18.35
C ALA A 351 8.92 -10.24 -18.66
N ARG A 352 8.33 -11.39 -19.01
CA ARG A 352 6.88 -11.50 -19.23
C ARG A 352 6.06 -11.19 -17.99
N HIS A 353 6.46 -11.76 -16.84
CA HIS A 353 5.74 -11.55 -15.59
C HIS A 353 5.75 -10.07 -15.17
N LEU A 354 6.91 -9.40 -15.30
CA LEU A 354 7.07 -7.98 -14.98
C LEU A 354 6.59 -7.05 -16.12
N LEU A 355 5.95 -7.58 -17.16
CA LEU A 355 5.48 -6.85 -18.34
C LEU A 355 6.59 -6.06 -19.07
N LEU A 356 7.84 -6.52 -18.93
CA LEU A 356 9.03 -5.94 -19.54
C LEU A 356 9.36 -6.55 -20.90
N ASP A 357 8.71 -7.64 -21.32
CA ASP A 357 8.89 -8.17 -22.67
C ASP A 357 8.39 -7.17 -23.75
N PRO A 358 8.96 -7.18 -24.96
CA PRO A 358 8.60 -6.23 -26.00
C PRO A 358 7.11 -6.23 -26.40
N GLU A 359 6.43 -7.37 -26.33
CA GLU A 359 5.02 -7.51 -26.70
C GLU A 359 4.09 -6.90 -25.64
N SER A 360 4.53 -6.89 -24.38
CA SER A 360 3.79 -6.35 -23.25
C SER A 360 3.85 -4.83 -23.10
N ARG A 361 4.82 -4.15 -23.72
CA ARG A 361 5.02 -2.69 -23.58
C ARG A 361 4.13 -1.89 -24.53
N SER A 362 2.83 -1.84 -24.25
CA SER A 362 1.91 -0.94 -24.95
C SER A 362 1.84 0.42 -24.25
N GLY A 363 2.04 1.53 -24.98
CA GLY A 363 1.75 2.88 -24.45
C GLY A 363 2.84 3.50 -23.56
N GLY A 364 4.06 2.95 -23.54
CA GLY A 364 5.19 3.56 -22.85
C GLY A 364 5.32 3.20 -21.36
N THR A 365 4.52 2.27 -20.85
CA THR A 365 4.68 1.63 -19.54
C THR A 365 4.54 0.10 -19.65
N PRO A 366 5.10 -0.68 -18.70
CA PRO A 366 5.97 -0.22 -17.62
C PRO A 366 7.33 0.31 -18.11
N VAL A 367 7.98 1.13 -17.28
CA VAL A 367 9.30 1.70 -17.58
C VAL A 367 10.34 1.11 -16.64
N ARG A 368 11.35 0.44 -17.21
CA ARG A 368 12.57 0.05 -16.49
C ARG A 368 13.46 1.29 -16.31
N LEU A 369 13.67 1.71 -15.05
CA LEU A 369 14.60 2.79 -14.71
C LEU A 369 16.05 2.30 -14.70
N GLY A 370 17.00 3.23 -14.78
CA GLY A 370 18.43 2.94 -14.81
C GLY A 370 19.05 2.86 -16.21
N GLY A 371 18.29 3.23 -17.25
CA GLY A 371 18.80 3.44 -18.61
C GLY A 371 19.60 4.74 -18.76
N ASP A 372 19.60 5.30 -19.98
CA ASP A 372 20.37 6.50 -20.31
C ASP A 372 19.89 7.75 -19.56
N VAL A 373 20.59 8.08 -18.48
CA VAL A 373 20.41 9.30 -17.68
C VAL A 373 21.21 10.48 -18.23
N SER A 374 21.73 10.43 -19.46
CA SER A 374 22.49 11.51 -20.09
C SER A 374 21.72 12.83 -20.16
N ALA A 375 20.39 12.76 -20.26
CA ALA A 375 19.50 13.91 -20.26
C ALA A 375 19.26 14.53 -18.87
N CYS A 376 19.76 13.92 -17.78
CA CYS A 376 19.57 14.41 -16.42
C CYS A 376 20.67 15.38 -15.99
N THR A 377 20.31 16.66 -15.95
CA THR A 377 21.12 17.73 -15.34
C THR A 377 21.36 17.46 -13.84
N PRO A 378 22.49 17.91 -13.25
CA PRO A 378 22.74 17.80 -11.81
C PRO A 378 21.59 18.31 -10.93
N GLU A 379 20.91 19.38 -11.33
CA GLU A 379 19.80 19.98 -10.61
C GLU A 379 18.57 19.05 -10.57
N ARG A 380 18.23 18.43 -11.71
CA ARG A 380 17.14 17.44 -11.80
C ARG A 380 17.47 16.16 -11.02
N ALA A 381 18.73 15.73 -11.03
CA ALA A 381 19.17 14.60 -10.20
C ALA A 381 19.11 14.94 -8.70
N ALA A 382 19.52 16.15 -8.30
CA ALA A 382 19.43 16.61 -6.91
C ALA A 382 17.98 16.73 -6.42
N ALA A 383 17.05 17.12 -7.31
CA ALA A 383 15.62 17.16 -7.00
C ALA A 383 15.02 15.77 -6.69
N GLN A 384 15.68 14.68 -7.10
CA GLN A 384 15.27 13.30 -6.83
C GLN A 384 15.82 12.75 -5.50
N GLU A 385 16.61 13.53 -4.76
CA GLU A 385 17.18 13.07 -3.49
C GLU A 385 16.10 12.64 -2.46
N PRO A 386 14.97 13.36 -2.27
CA PRO A 386 13.88 12.89 -1.41
C PRO A 386 13.28 11.55 -1.84
N VAL A 387 13.07 11.35 -3.15
CA VAL A 387 12.54 10.09 -3.71
C VAL A 387 13.50 8.94 -3.45
N ARG A 388 14.81 9.16 -3.68
CA ARG A 388 15.85 8.17 -3.40
C ARG A 388 15.88 7.79 -1.92
N LEU A 389 15.84 8.78 -1.02
CA LEU A 389 15.83 8.54 0.43
C LEU A 389 14.62 7.69 0.84
N LEU A 390 13.43 7.99 0.33
CA LEU A 390 12.23 7.21 0.60
C LEU A 390 12.36 5.78 0.11
N ILE A 391 12.78 5.57 -1.13
CA ILE A 391 12.96 4.24 -1.71
C ILE A 391 13.99 3.45 -0.91
N GLU A 392 15.11 4.07 -0.53
CA GLU A 392 16.09 3.43 0.35
C GLU A 392 15.47 3.02 1.69
N GLN A 393 14.63 3.86 2.32
CA GLN A 393 13.94 3.47 3.55
C GLN A 393 12.97 2.29 3.34
N ILE A 394 12.11 2.35 2.34
CA ILE A 394 11.11 1.29 2.07
C ILE A 394 11.78 -0.05 1.72
N PHE A 395 12.94 -0.02 1.04
CA PHE A 395 13.62 -1.22 0.52
C PHE A 395 14.93 -1.59 1.24
N SER A 396 15.25 -0.96 2.38
CA SER A 396 16.40 -1.33 3.23
C SER A 396 16.05 -2.30 4.35
N GLY A 397 14.76 -2.44 4.69
CA GLY A 397 14.27 -3.40 5.66
C GLY A 397 13.47 -4.53 5.00
N GLY A 398 13.58 -5.74 5.56
CA GLY A 398 12.62 -6.80 5.30
C GLY A 398 11.34 -6.52 6.07
N THR A 399 10.30 -6.03 5.39
CA THR A 399 8.96 -6.04 5.96
C THR A 399 8.42 -7.45 5.82
N GLY A 400 8.60 -8.27 6.86
CA GLY A 400 8.00 -9.60 6.93
C GLY A 400 6.48 -9.46 6.95
N ALA A 401 5.80 -10.12 6.02
CA ALA A 401 4.35 -10.18 5.99
C ALA A 401 3.88 -11.46 6.71
N ILE A 402 2.77 -11.38 7.43
CA ILE A 402 2.14 -12.57 7.99
C ILE A 402 1.15 -13.11 6.96
N ILE A 403 1.41 -14.29 6.40
CA ILE A 403 0.53 -14.83 5.35
C ILE A 403 -0.71 -15.48 5.97
N GLU A 404 -1.89 -15.01 5.57
CA GLU A 404 -3.16 -15.58 6.01
C GLU A 404 -3.43 -16.94 5.31
N PRO A 405 -3.82 -17.99 6.05
CA PRO A 405 -4.21 -19.26 5.44
C PRO A 405 -5.52 -19.16 4.65
N LEU A 406 -5.60 -19.93 3.55
CA LEU A 406 -6.85 -20.15 2.81
C LEU A 406 -7.81 -21.04 3.61
N ASP A 407 -9.10 -20.70 3.55
CA ASP A 407 -10.21 -21.46 4.13
C ASP A 407 -9.97 -21.86 5.58
N ARG A 408 -9.52 -20.88 6.37
CA ARG A 408 -9.31 -21.04 7.81
C ARG A 408 -10.57 -21.64 8.45
N LYS A 409 -10.42 -22.80 9.11
CA LYS A 409 -11.52 -23.38 9.90
C LYS A 409 -11.77 -22.47 11.11
N ASP A 410 -13.04 -22.29 11.48
CA ASP A 410 -13.53 -21.43 12.58
C ASP A 410 -13.02 -21.82 13.99
N ASP A 411 -11.96 -22.61 14.11
CA ASP A 411 -11.31 -22.88 15.40
C ASP A 411 -10.49 -21.65 15.81
N LEU A 412 -11.20 -20.70 16.41
CA LEU A 412 -10.69 -19.43 16.95
C LEU A 412 -9.82 -19.62 18.22
N SER A 413 -9.57 -20.86 18.67
CA SER A 413 -8.84 -21.12 19.91
C SER A 413 -7.36 -20.72 19.84
N ASN A 414 -6.78 -20.56 18.64
CA ASN A 414 -5.47 -19.94 18.46
C ASN A 414 -5.36 -19.20 17.10
N PRO A 415 -5.60 -17.88 17.06
CA PRO A 415 -5.53 -17.09 15.82
C PRO A 415 -4.14 -17.12 15.14
N TRP A 416 -3.09 -17.54 15.85
CA TRP A 416 -1.71 -17.54 15.37
C TRP A 416 -1.21 -18.92 14.90
N GLN A 417 -1.96 -20.01 15.13
CA GLN A 417 -1.60 -21.34 14.64
C GLN A 417 -1.82 -21.44 13.12
N GLY A 418 -0.72 -21.51 12.36
CA GLY A 418 -0.72 -21.66 10.90
C GLY A 418 -0.26 -20.42 10.12
N MET A 419 -0.07 -19.28 10.80
CA MET A 419 0.53 -18.08 10.22
C MET A 419 2.01 -18.32 9.96
N LEU A 420 2.39 -18.43 8.69
CA LEU A 420 3.78 -18.42 8.27
C LEU A 420 4.22 -16.96 8.15
N ARG A 421 5.08 -16.51 9.07
CA ARG A 421 5.91 -15.35 8.81
C ARG A 421 6.92 -15.75 7.75
N LEU A 422 6.74 -15.23 6.55
CA LEU A 422 7.70 -15.39 5.47
C LEU A 422 8.45 -14.07 5.34
N ASP A 423 9.71 -14.07 5.77
CA ASP A 423 10.68 -13.05 5.35
C ASP A 423 11.07 -13.35 3.90
N ALA A 424 10.09 -13.25 2.99
CA ALA A 424 10.18 -13.58 1.57
C ALA A 424 10.70 -12.42 0.71
N ASN A 425 11.27 -11.40 1.36
CA ASN A 425 11.80 -10.21 0.72
C ASN A 425 13.33 -10.27 0.74
N SER A 426 13.95 -10.42 -0.42
CA SER A 426 15.40 -10.38 -0.55
C SER A 426 15.92 -8.93 -0.49
N VAL A 427 17.11 -8.74 0.08
CA VAL A 427 17.85 -7.47 -0.02
C VAL A 427 18.13 -7.07 -1.46
N ASP A 428 18.10 -8.00 -2.42
CA ASP A 428 18.32 -7.72 -3.84
C ASP A 428 17.01 -7.65 -4.65
N ARG A 429 15.85 -7.61 -3.98
CA ARG A 429 14.55 -7.53 -4.67
C ARG A 429 14.46 -6.28 -5.56
N PRO A 430 13.80 -6.37 -6.73
CA PRO A 430 13.49 -5.19 -7.54
C PRO A 430 12.71 -4.13 -6.75
N ILE A 431 12.88 -2.89 -7.18
CA ILE A 431 12.06 -1.76 -6.73
C ILE A 431 10.89 -1.64 -7.70
N LEU A 432 9.72 -2.08 -7.27
CA LEU A 432 8.49 -2.07 -8.06
C LEU A 432 7.64 -0.89 -7.59
N LEU A 433 7.44 0.10 -8.45
CA LEU A 433 6.75 1.35 -8.13
C LEU A 433 5.48 1.49 -8.96
N GLN A 434 4.44 2.08 -8.39
CA GLN A 434 3.27 2.55 -9.13
C GLN A 434 3.29 4.08 -9.18
N GLY A 435 3.14 4.65 -10.38
CA GLY A 435 3.10 6.10 -10.56
C GLY A 435 3.39 6.54 -12.00
N ASP A 436 3.59 7.84 -12.19
CA ASP A 436 4.01 8.40 -13.48
C ASP A 436 5.52 8.23 -13.66
N PRO A 437 6.02 7.52 -14.69
CA PRO A 437 7.44 7.36 -14.93
C PRO A 437 8.22 8.69 -15.03
N ARG A 438 7.57 9.79 -15.41
CA ARG A 438 8.19 11.12 -15.49
C ARG A 438 8.69 11.61 -14.14
N ASP A 439 7.99 11.25 -13.06
CA ASP A 439 8.36 11.60 -11.70
C ASP A 439 9.65 10.91 -11.24
N PHE A 440 10.02 9.80 -11.89
CA PHE A 440 11.21 9.01 -11.60
C PHE A 440 12.32 9.10 -12.67
N SER A 441 12.14 9.94 -13.69
CA SER A 441 12.99 10.00 -14.89
C SER A 441 14.48 10.28 -14.66
N CYS A 442 14.85 10.83 -13.49
CA CYS A 442 16.25 11.06 -13.09
C CYS A 442 16.68 10.29 -11.83
N LEU A 443 15.87 9.33 -11.40
CA LEU A 443 16.21 8.45 -10.31
C LEU A 443 17.28 7.44 -10.77
N ARG A 444 18.38 7.36 -10.00
CA ARG A 444 19.41 6.36 -10.20
C ARG A 444 19.29 5.29 -9.13
N THR A 445 19.12 4.05 -9.55
CA THR A 445 19.05 2.89 -8.65
C THR A 445 20.12 1.88 -9.04
N ARG A 446 20.53 1.05 -8.08
CA ARG A 446 21.47 -0.07 -8.31
C ARG A 446 20.77 -1.40 -8.53
N ARG A 447 19.46 -1.44 -8.28
CA ARG A 447 18.60 -2.62 -8.41
C ARG A 447 17.72 -2.43 -9.63
N LEU A 448 17.18 -3.53 -10.18
CA LEU A 448 16.11 -3.45 -11.16
C LEU A 448 15.00 -2.56 -10.58
N THR A 449 14.60 -1.53 -11.29
CA THR A 449 13.52 -0.64 -10.86
C THR A 449 12.53 -0.49 -11.99
N VAL A 450 11.26 -0.72 -11.71
CA VAL A 450 10.19 -0.70 -12.69
C VAL A 450 9.07 0.20 -12.19
N VAL A 451 8.60 1.11 -13.03
CA VAL A 451 7.46 1.98 -12.75
C VAL A 451 6.27 1.52 -13.58
N TYR A 452 5.17 1.22 -12.90
CA TYR A 452 3.93 0.71 -13.45
C TYR A 452 2.85 1.80 -13.47
N SER A 453 2.04 1.82 -14.53
CA SER A 453 0.77 2.55 -14.53
C SER A 453 -0.32 1.76 -13.79
N VAL A 454 -1.47 2.39 -13.52
CA VAL A 454 -2.65 1.70 -12.98
C VAL A 454 -3.12 0.55 -13.89
N ALA A 455 -3.02 0.73 -15.21
CA ALA A 455 -3.40 -0.30 -16.17
C ALA A 455 -2.43 -1.50 -16.15
N ASP A 456 -1.15 -1.26 -15.90
CA ASP A 456 -0.17 -2.33 -15.76
C ASP A 456 -0.41 -3.14 -14.49
N ILE A 457 -0.77 -2.50 -13.39
CA ILE A 457 -1.12 -3.18 -12.14
C ILE A 457 -2.33 -4.09 -12.33
N ALA A 458 -3.36 -3.64 -13.07
CA ALA A 458 -4.49 -4.49 -13.41
C ALA A 458 -4.10 -5.73 -14.24
N ARG A 459 -3.07 -5.62 -15.10
CA ARG A 459 -2.51 -6.76 -15.85
C ARG A 459 -1.68 -7.68 -14.94
N LEU A 460 -0.88 -7.13 -14.03
CA LEU A 460 -0.08 -7.87 -13.05
C LEU A 460 -0.97 -8.65 -12.07
N ASN A 461 -2.14 -8.13 -11.72
CA ASN A 461 -3.13 -8.86 -10.92
C ASN A 461 -3.68 -10.14 -11.60
N ARG A 462 -3.40 -10.34 -12.89
CA ARG A 462 -3.66 -11.61 -13.60
C ARG A 462 -2.48 -12.57 -13.60
N MET A 463 -1.32 -12.11 -13.13
CA MET A 463 -0.10 -12.91 -12.95
C MET A 463 0.09 -13.32 -11.48
N SER A 464 -0.30 -12.44 -10.54
CA SER A 464 -0.21 -12.66 -9.10
C SER A 464 -1.52 -12.22 -8.41
N PRO A 465 -1.96 -12.89 -7.33
CA PRO A 465 -3.32 -12.74 -6.80
C PRO A 465 -3.66 -11.41 -6.11
N ASP A 466 -2.68 -10.53 -5.87
CA ASP A 466 -2.87 -9.16 -5.36
C ASP A 466 -1.53 -8.42 -5.45
N PHE A 467 -1.14 -8.00 -6.65
CA PHE A 467 0.19 -7.44 -6.89
C PHE A 467 0.27 -6.01 -6.33
N HIS A 468 1.12 -5.79 -5.32
CA HIS A 468 1.35 -4.49 -4.70
C HIS A 468 2.71 -3.92 -5.11
N ALA A 469 2.72 -3.11 -6.17
CA ALA A 469 3.81 -2.18 -6.37
C ALA A 469 3.71 -1.05 -5.33
N VAL A 470 4.85 -0.50 -4.91
CA VAL A 470 4.86 0.63 -3.97
C VAL A 470 4.31 1.86 -4.68
N GLU A 471 3.14 2.31 -4.25
CA GLU A 471 2.58 3.59 -4.63
C GLU A 471 3.26 4.70 -3.83
N ILE A 472 3.84 5.66 -4.54
CA ILE A 472 4.41 6.87 -3.93
C ILE A 472 3.53 8.02 -4.36
N GLY A 473 2.88 8.66 -3.38
CA GLY A 473 2.03 9.80 -3.61
C GLY A 473 2.81 11.00 -4.14
N LYS A 474 2.08 12.07 -4.47
CA LYS A 474 2.71 13.32 -4.89
C LYS A 474 3.50 13.92 -3.74
N PHE A 475 4.77 14.25 -3.98
CA PHE A 475 5.55 15.02 -3.01
C PHE A 475 4.98 16.43 -2.89
N LEU A 476 4.59 16.78 -1.67
CA LEU A 476 4.09 18.10 -1.33
C LEU A 476 5.22 18.87 -0.66
N PHE A 477 5.60 20.02 -1.22
CA PHE A 477 6.64 20.89 -0.67
C PHE A 477 6.06 22.22 -0.27
N ASN A 478 6.64 22.83 0.76
CA ASN A 478 6.37 24.23 1.09
C ASN A 478 6.88 25.17 -0.03
N ARG A 479 6.47 26.44 0.02
CA ARG A 479 6.88 27.44 -1.00
C ARG A 479 8.41 27.59 -1.13
N ALA A 480 9.13 27.46 -0.02
CA ALA A 480 10.60 27.55 0.01
C ALA A 480 11.31 26.28 -0.53
N ARG A 481 10.59 25.16 -0.70
CA ARG A 481 11.14 23.85 -1.09
C ARG A 481 12.30 23.38 -0.22
N ASP A 482 12.24 23.70 1.07
CA ASP A 482 13.15 23.20 2.10
C ASP A 482 12.45 22.23 3.06
N ARG A 483 11.13 22.05 2.92
CA ARG A 483 10.34 21.04 3.62
C ARG A 483 9.36 20.40 2.66
N GLY A 484 9.17 19.10 2.81
CA GLY A 484 8.14 18.38 2.08
C GLY A 484 7.61 17.20 2.88
N PHE A 485 6.55 16.57 2.39
CA PHE A 485 6.13 15.26 2.84
C PHE A 485 5.53 14.47 1.69
N VAL A 486 5.46 13.16 1.87
CA VAL A 486 4.84 12.24 0.90
C VAL A 486 4.28 11.04 1.62
N SER A 487 3.09 10.62 1.20
CA SER A 487 2.49 9.37 1.62
C SER A 487 2.88 8.26 0.66
N TRP A 488 3.09 7.05 1.16
CA TRP A 488 3.40 5.87 0.38
C TRP A 488 2.57 4.69 0.87
N SER A 489 2.29 3.76 -0.05
CA SER A 489 1.54 2.55 0.23
C SER A 489 2.16 1.37 -0.52
N ASN A 490 2.17 0.22 0.12
CA ASN A 490 2.52 -1.08 -0.45
C ASN A 490 1.34 -2.05 -0.31
N GLY A 491 0.11 -1.52 -0.33
CA GLY A 491 -1.15 -2.25 -0.14
C GLY A 491 -1.45 -2.55 1.33
N TRP A 492 -0.56 -3.30 1.98
CA TRP A 492 -0.70 -3.74 3.37
C TRP A 492 0.19 -2.97 4.34
N ALA A 493 1.11 -2.14 3.86
CA ALA A 493 1.92 -1.30 4.72
C ALA A 493 2.05 0.07 4.06
N GLY A 494 2.28 1.09 4.87
CA GLY A 494 2.43 2.44 4.35
C GLY A 494 2.63 3.44 5.46
N GLY A 495 2.82 4.67 5.04
CA GLY A 495 3.05 5.77 5.96
C GLY A 495 3.17 7.09 5.25
N THR A 496 3.35 8.14 6.03
CA THR A 496 3.83 9.42 5.54
C THR A 496 5.20 9.70 6.11
N VAL A 497 6.12 10.12 5.24
CA VAL A 497 7.41 10.65 5.64
C VAL A 497 7.48 12.15 5.37
N ARG A 498 8.20 12.85 6.25
CA ARG A 498 8.54 14.25 6.13
C ARG A 498 9.98 14.40 5.70
N PHE A 499 10.24 15.35 4.83
CA PHE A 499 11.57 15.77 4.39
C PHE A 499 11.91 17.17 4.88
N ARG A 500 13.17 17.37 5.28
CA ARG A 500 13.73 18.66 5.69
C ARG A 500 15.09 18.86 5.05
N ARG A 501 15.30 19.97 4.36
CA ARG A 501 16.58 20.34 3.75
C ARG A 501 17.49 20.93 4.81
N THR A 502 18.68 20.38 4.93
CA THR A 502 19.71 20.84 5.88
C THR A 502 20.98 21.25 5.13
N LYS A 503 21.98 21.77 5.84
CA LYS A 503 23.30 22.07 5.26
C LYS A 503 23.99 20.84 4.66
N SER A 504 23.66 19.63 5.13
CA SER A 504 24.24 18.36 4.67
C SER A 504 23.36 17.58 3.70
N GLY A 505 22.30 18.18 3.17
CA GLY A 505 21.36 17.53 2.25
C GLY A 505 19.97 17.32 2.87
N TRP A 506 19.18 16.46 2.25
CA TRP A 506 17.83 16.15 2.75
C TRP A 506 17.89 15.18 3.92
N LYS A 507 17.04 15.42 4.92
CA LYS A 507 16.74 14.53 6.04
C LYS A 507 15.30 14.07 5.92
N MET A 508 15.03 12.87 6.38
CA MET A 508 13.72 12.24 6.32
C MET A 508 13.34 11.69 7.69
N ASP A 509 12.09 11.90 8.09
CA ASP A 509 11.50 11.36 9.32
C ASP A 509 10.14 10.73 8.99
N THR A 510 9.82 9.57 9.56
CA THR A 510 8.46 9.03 9.52
C THR A 510 7.56 9.86 10.43
N ILE A 511 6.44 10.37 9.91
CA ILE A 511 5.43 11.12 10.69
C ILE A 511 4.15 10.33 10.90
N SER A 512 3.85 9.34 10.06
CA SER A 512 2.78 8.36 10.28
C SER A 512 3.12 7.02 9.63
N SER A 513 2.61 5.92 10.18
CA SER A 513 2.70 4.56 9.63
C SER A 513 1.52 3.74 10.13
N TRP A 514 0.93 2.88 9.30
CA TRP A 514 -0.24 2.08 9.70
C TRP A 514 0.01 0.58 9.83
N ILE A 515 1.17 0.06 9.43
CA ILE A 515 1.65 -1.29 9.75
C ILE A 515 3.17 -1.21 9.95
N SER A 516 3.65 -1.44 11.18
CA SER A 516 5.07 -1.32 11.59
C SER A 516 5.57 -2.55 12.32
#